data_AF-A0A6I5QVB3-F1
#
_entry.id   AF-A0A6I5QVB3-F1
#
_cell.length_a   1.000
_cell.length_b   1.000
_cell.length_c   1.000
_cell.angle_alpha   90.00
_cell.angle_beta   90.00
_cell.angle_gamma   90.00
#
_symmetry.space_group_name_H-M   'P 1'
#
loop_
_entity.id
_entity.type
_entity.pdbx_description
1 polymer ?
#
loop_
_entity_poly.entity_id
_entity_poly.type
_entity_poly.pdbx_seq_one_letter_code
_entity_poly.pdbx_strand_id
1 'polypeptide(L)'
;MALNPGDIAFVQYNADSTEDFAFVVLADIVAGEEILFTDNGWLADNSGFRTGEGTLTWTAPAGGIVAGTVVTITNGTTPTVSVGTVSETGTFSLSSTGDQIIAYQDDGTITPIAAINNEGAATFQADATSTLTSALPQGLVEGVSAVAINEVDNVAYSGPTTGDQAALQAALNDPDNWTTGDNVSNQTFSGSFTVSDGGGGTGGGGDNTPPNKSLFTFEQYVLQEAIEEGRQVPFTAVNLGGIPIAKLFDETYYLANNPDIAAAVSQGAIASGYDHFVQFGWLEGRNPSTLYDEAFYLSENQDVAQAVTDGIFRSGLQHYLASGHFENRDPSQYFDADDYLLNNPDVQSAIDQNAVSSGFQHFVMFGLEEGRSPDLLLFSERFYLAQNADVAGAVESQAIASGFEHYLRFGQQEGRSPSALFDETSYLSLNPGVAAAVNSGAFASGLEHYIEFGRAEGRPVSM
;
A
#
# COMPACT_ATOMS: atom_id res chain seq x y z
N MET A 1 1.17 21.09 -14.35
CA MET A 1 1.82 20.01 -13.59
C MET A 1 0.68 19.12 -13.16
N ALA A 2 0.71 17.83 -13.48
CA ALA A 2 -0.38 16.96 -13.04
C ALA A 2 -0.42 16.93 -11.51
N LEU A 3 -1.52 17.40 -10.95
CA LEU A 3 -1.87 17.28 -9.55
C LEU A 3 -2.38 15.87 -9.30
N ASN A 4 -2.02 15.31 -8.15
CA ASN A 4 -2.41 13.97 -7.75
C ASN A 4 -3.61 14.04 -6.81
N PRO A 5 -4.40 12.96 -6.71
CA PRO A 5 -5.35 12.79 -5.63
C PRO A 5 -4.74 13.10 -4.26
N GLY A 6 -5.34 14.04 -3.53
CA GLY A 6 -4.88 14.49 -2.22
C GLY A 6 -3.86 15.65 -2.23
N ASP A 7 -3.45 16.20 -3.38
CA ASP A 7 -2.67 17.45 -3.42
C ASP A 7 -3.49 18.66 -2.96
N ILE A 8 -4.82 18.51 -2.92
CA ILE A 8 -5.76 19.39 -2.22
C ILE A 8 -6.74 18.56 -1.40
N ALA A 9 -7.42 19.20 -0.45
CA ALA A 9 -8.58 18.63 0.24
C ALA A 9 -9.57 19.72 0.65
N PHE A 10 -10.85 19.38 0.70
CA PHE A 10 -11.88 20.33 1.15
C PHE A 10 -11.75 20.58 2.66
N VAL A 11 -12.07 21.79 3.09
CA VAL A 11 -12.12 22.18 4.52
C VAL A 11 -13.46 22.81 4.89
N GLN A 12 -14.33 23.05 3.92
CA GLN A 12 -15.62 23.71 4.10
C GLN A 12 -16.50 23.53 2.86
N TYR A 13 -17.80 23.38 3.05
CA TYR A 13 -18.83 23.78 2.08
C TYR A 13 -20.05 24.37 2.81
N ASN A 14 -20.82 25.20 2.12
CA ASN A 14 -22.11 25.73 2.56
C ASN A 14 -23.10 25.62 1.41
N ALA A 15 -24.33 25.15 1.62
CA ALA A 15 -25.35 24.97 0.58
C ALA A 15 -26.52 25.97 0.66
N ASP A 16 -26.69 26.68 1.79
CA ASP A 16 -27.90 27.50 2.02
C ASP A 16 -27.88 28.90 1.39
N SER A 17 -26.71 29.54 1.29
CA SER A 17 -26.63 30.97 0.95
C SER A 17 -25.65 31.32 -0.17
N THR A 18 -24.39 31.58 0.15
CA THR A 18 -23.32 31.94 -0.80
C THR A 18 -22.71 30.73 -1.50
N GLU A 19 -23.23 29.53 -1.27
CA GLU A 19 -22.74 28.28 -1.86
C GLU A 19 -21.20 28.18 -1.84
N ASP A 20 -20.58 28.66 -0.77
CA ASP A 20 -19.14 28.85 -0.69
C ASP A 20 -18.45 27.61 -0.12
N PHE A 21 -17.31 27.28 -0.71
CA PHE A 21 -16.47 26.18 -0.27
C PHE A 21 -15.03 26.64 -0.15
N ALA A 22 -14.26 25.87 0.60
CA ALA A 22 -12.83 26.10 0.72
C ALA A 22 -12.07 24.79 0.63
N PHE A 23 -10.87 24.87 0.09
CA PHE A 23 -9.92 23.77 0.06
C PHE A 23 -8.57 24.22 0.57
N VAL A 24 -7.84 23.31 1.20
CA VAL A 24 -6.43 23.49 1.52
C VAL A 24 -5.58 22.87 0.43
N VAL A 25 -4.52 23.58 0.05
CA VAL A 25 -3.45 23.06 -0.79
C VAL A 25 -2.48 22.28 0.09
N LEU A 26 -2.28 20.99 -0.18
CA LEU A 26 -1.42 20.12 0.62
C LEU A 26 -0.06 19.84 -0.03
N ALA A 27 0.10 20.20 -1.30
CA ALA A 27 1.37 20.24 -2.02
C ALA A 27 1.51 21.55 -2.80
N ASP A 28 2.73 22.07 -2.99
CA ASP A 28 2.95 23.32 -3.71
C ASP A 28 2.35 23.28 -5.13
N ILE A 29 1.53 24.28 -5.46
CA ILE A 29 0.90 24.43 -6.77
C ILE A 29 1.65 25.51 -7.54
N VAL A 30 2.15 25.16 -8.73
CA VAL A 30 2.87 26.08 -9.60
C VAL A 30 1.97 27.17 -10.18
N ALA A 31 2.58 28.30 -10.57
CA ALA A 31 1.85 29.42 -11.15
C ALA A 31 1.08 29.04 -12.42
N GLY A 32 -0.17 29.48 -12.51
CA GLY A 32 -1.03 29.23 -13.68
C GLY A 32 -1.63 27.83 -13.76
N GLU A 33 -1.38 26.95 -12.78
CA GLU A 33 -2.08 25.66 -12.70
C GLU A 33 -3.58 25.88 -12.52
N GLU A 34 -4.40 25.04 -13.17
CA GLU A 34 -5.85 25.10 -13.07
C GLU A 34 -6.41 23.90 -12.31
N ILE A 35 -7.39 24.16 -11.45
CA ILE A 35 -8.24 23.17 -10.80
C ILE A 35 -9.68 23.52 -11.13
N LEU A 36 -10.41 22.55 -11.65
CA LEU A 36 -11.82 22.67 -11.97
C LEU A 36 -12.63 22.04 -10.84
N PHE A 37 -13.75 22.66 -10.47
CA PHE A 37 -14.68 22.19 -9.45
C PHE A 37 -16.07 22.09 -10.05
N THR A 38 -16.74 20.97 -9.82
CA THR A 38 -18.10 20.75 -10.30
C THR A 38 -18.95 20.09 -9.23
N ASP A 39 -20.21 20.49 -9.18
CA ASP A 39 -21.33 19.86 -8.48
C ASP A 39 -21.96 18.75 -9.33
N ASN A 40 -21.34 18.38 -10.45
CA ASN A 40 -21.89 17.40 -11.35
C ASN A 40 -21.48 15.98 -10.97
N GLY A 41 -22.45 15.11 -10.71
CA GLY A 41 -22.20 13.75 -10.23
C GLY A 41 -21.42 12.87 -11.23
N TRP A 42 -20.51 12.05 -10.70
CA TRP A 42 -19.71 11.09 -11.48
C TRP A 42 -20.46 9.78 -11.76
N LEU A 43 -20.46 9.34 -13.01
CA LEU A 43 -21.14 8.12 -13.45
C LEU A 43 -20.33 6.87 -13.07
N ALA A 44 -21.01 5.85 -12.51
CA ALA A 44 -20.37 4.63 -12.01
C ALA A 44 -19.69 3.78 -13.10
N ASP A 45 -20.06 3.97 -14.37
CA ASP A 45 -19.43 3.32 -15.52
C ASP A 45 -18.11 4.00 -15.95
N ASN A 46 -17.70 5.05 -15.23
CA ASN A 46 -16.52 5.87 -15.49
C ASN A 46 -16.52 6.55 -16.87
N SER A 47 -17.71 6.80 -17.44
CA SER A 47 -17.84 7.62 -18.65
C SER A 47 -17.67 9.14 -18.39
N GLY A 48 -17.49 9.54 -17.13
CA GLY A 48 -17.24 10.92 -16.70
C GLY A 48 -18.38 11.47 -15.85
N PHE A 49 -18.59 12.78 -15.94
CA PHE A 49 -19.69 13.46 -15.26
C PHE A 49 -21.02 13.28 -15.98
N ARG A 50 -22.12 13.42 -15.24
CA ARG A 50 -23.44 13.68 -15.82
C ARG A 50 -23.43 14.98 -16.62
N THR A 51 -24.58 15.37 -17.18
CA THR A 51 -24.73 16.63 -17.93
C THR A 51 -25.76 17.52 -17.26
N GLY A 52 -25.52 18.83 -17.23
CA GLY A 52 -26.54 19.82 -16.86
C GLY A 52 -26.10 20.82 -15.78
N GLU A 53 -24.95 20.58 -15.16
CA GLU A 53 -24.36 21.42 -14.11
C GLU A 53 -23.13 22.18 -14.60
N GLY A 54 -22.64 23.08 -13.75
CA GLY A 54 -21.56 24.01 -14.06
C GLY A 54 -20.20 23.56 -13.56
N THR A 55 -19.21 24.39 -13.90
CA THR A 55 -17.83 24.19 -13.50
C THR A 55 -17.21 25.53 -13.14
N LEU A 56 -16.62 25.58 -11.95
CA LEU A 56 -15.75 26.65 -11.51
C LEU A 56 -14.31 26.29 -11.87
N THR A 57 -13.61 27.16 -12.60
CA THR A 57 -12.18 27.00 -12.89
C THR A 57 -11.41 27.98 -12.03
N TRP A 58 -10.62 27.45 -11.11
CA TRP A 58 -9.66 28.18 -10.32
C TRP A 58 -8.27 28.12 -10.96
N THR A 59 -7.57 29.24 -11.00
CA THR A 59 -6.21 29.35 -11.54
C THR A 59 -5.24 29.89 -10.47
N ALA A 60 -4.13 29.19 -10.25
CA ALA A 60 -3.08 29.60 -9.33
C ALA A 60 -2.45 30.95 -9.75
N PRO A 61 -2.14 31.86 -8.80
CA PRO A 61 -1.57 33.17 -9.11
C PRO A 61 -0.16 33.06 -9.71
N ALA A 62 0.36 34.17 -10.24
CA ALA A 62 1.67 34.24 -10.91
C ALA A 62 2.90 33.85 -10.06
N GLY A 63 2.74 33.59 -8.76
CA GLY A 63 3.77 33.08 -7.85
C GLY A 63 3.55 31.65 -7.37
N GLY A 64 2.50 30.96 -7.84
CA GLY A 64 2.05 29.69 -7.28
C GLY A 64 1.43 29.86 -5.89
N ILE A 65 1.10 28.73 -5.27
CA ILE A 65 0.64 28.62 -3.90
C ILE A 65 1.46 27.56 -3.19
N VAL A 66 1.84 27.84 -1.94
CA VAL A 66 2.56 26.89 -1.10
C VAL A 66 1.59 26.00 -0.31
N ALA A 67 2.02 24.79 0.01
CA ALA A 67 1.30 23.88 0.89
C ALA A 67 0.89 24.56 2.22
N GLY A 68 -0.31 24.22 2.70
CA GLY A 68 -0.95 24.81 3.88
C GLY A 68 -1.82 26.03 3.59
N THR A 69 -1.78 26.55 2.36
CA THR A 69 -2.64 27.68 1.98
C THR A 69 -4.08 27.20 1.81
N VAL A 70 -5.01 27.87 2.50
CA VAL A 70 -6.45 27.67 2.31
C VAL A 70 -6.96 28.65 1.26
N VAL A 71 -7.68 28.13 0.29
CA VAL A 71 -8.32 28.88 -0.79
C VAL A 71 -9.83 28.75 -0.61
N THR A 72 -10.48 29.85 -0.26
CA THR A 72 -11.94 29.98 -0.24
C THR A 72 -12.44 30.52 -1.56
N ILE A 73 -13.41 29.83 -2.16
CA ILE A 73 -14.20 30.28 -3.30
C ILE A 73 -15.60 30.62 -2.78
N THR A 74 -16.00 31.88 -2.95
CA THR A 74 -17.36 32.32 -2.64
C THR A 74 -18.16 32.30 -3.92
N ASN A 75 -19.10 31.37 -4.01
CA ASN A 75 -20.04 31.30 -5.11
C ASN A 75 -21.08 32.43 -4.97
N GLY A 76 -21.63 32.86 -6.09
CA GLY A 76 -22.54 34.00 -6.15
C GLY A 76 -22.69 34.48 -7.58
N THR A 77 -23.40 35.61 -7.79
CA THR A 77 -23.64 36.12 -9.16
C THR A 77 -22.35 36.37 -9.96
N THR A 78 -21.23 36.58 -9.27
CA THR A 78 -19.90 36.57 -9.85
C THR A 78 -18.98 35.90 -8.84
N PRO A 79 -18.46 34.70 -9.12
CA PRO A 79 -17.60 33.99 -8.19
C PRO A 79 -16.36 34.81 -7.84
N THR A 80 -15.95 34.71 -6.58
CA THR A 80 -14.72 35.35 -6.09
C THR A 80 -13.86 34.34 -5.36
N VAL A 81 -12.54 34.58 -5.32
CA VAL A 81 -11.60 33.70 -4.63
C VAL A 81 -10.63 34.51 -3.79
N SER A 82 -10.28 33.95 -2.63
CA SER A 82 -9.31 34.53 -1.69
C SER A 82 -7.90 34.69 -2.26
N VAL A 83 -7.44 33.73 -3.08
CA VAL A 83 -6.12 33.73 -3.73
C VAL A 83 -6.24 33.15 -5.15
N GLY A 84 -5.57 33.76 -6.13
CA GLY A 84 -5.64 33.35 -7.53
C GLY A 84 -6.80 34.03 -8.28
N THR A 85 -7.31 33.38 -9.31
CA THR A 85 -8.51 33.82 -10.05
C THR A 85 -9.50 32.69 -10.17
N VAL A 86 -10.78 33.01 -10.26
CA VAL A 86 -11.85 32.03 -10.50
C VAL A 86 -12.74 32.51 -11.64
N SER A 87 -13.21 31.57 -12.45
CA SER A 87 -14.21 31.79 -13.49
C SER A 87 -15.22 30.65 -13.48
N GLU A 88 -16.36 30.85 -14.12
CA GLU A 88 -17.44 29.87 -14.15
C GLU A 88 -17.93 29.64 -15.57
N THR A 89 -18.18 28.39 -15.90
CA THR A 89 -18.91 27.97 -17.10
C THR A 89 -20.11 27.14 -16.69
N GLY A 90 -21.30 27.46 -17.18
CA GLY A 90 -22.54 26.83 -16.70
C GLY A 90 -23.00 27.46 -15.38
N THR A 91 -23.53 26.65 -14.48
CA THR A 91 -23.97 27.09 -13.15
C THR A 91 -23.62 26.02 -12.12
N PHE A 92 -22.68 26.32 -11.23
CA PHE A 92 -22.37 25.51 -10.05
C PHE A 92 -23.33 25.91 -8.93
N SER A 93 -24.10 24.97 -8.39
CA SER A 93 -25.11 25.24 -7.35
C SER A 93 -25.28 24.04 -6.44
N LEU A 94 -24.99 24.23 -5.15
CA LEU A 94 -25.09 23.15 -4.15
C LEU A 94 -26.51 23.04 -3.62
N SER A 95 -27.04 21.83 -3.58
CA SER A 95 -28.35 21.58 -2.98
C SER A 95 -28.29 21.46 -1.45
N SER A 96 -29.25 22.09 -0.76
CA SER A 96 -29.50 21.96 0.69
C SER A 96 -30.19 20.64 1.08
N THR A 97 -30.00 19.59 0.28
CA THR A 97 -30.57 18.26 0.53
C THR A 97 -29.63 17.17 0.04
N GLY A 98 -28.32 17.44 0.05
CA GLY A 98 -27.28 16.56 -0.48
C GLY A 98 -26.82 16.90 -1.90
N ASP A 99 -25.50 16.82 -2.10
CA ASP A 99 -24.77 17.11 -3.33
C ASP A 99 -23.32 16.55 -3.24
N GLN A 100 -22.50 16.95 -4.22
CA GLN A 100 -21.07 16.70 -4.28
C GLN A 100 -20.30 17.96 -4.69
N ILE A 101 -19.02 18.01 -4.35
CA ILE A 101 -18.04 18.86 -5.02
C ILE A 101 -16.88 17.98 -5.45
N ILE A 102 -16.64 17.91 -6.75
CA ILE A 102 -15.52 17.14 -7.32
C ILE A 102 -14.52 18.13 -7.91
N ALA A 103 -13.30 18.08 -7.41
CA ALA A 103 -12.16 18.80 -7.94
C ALA A 103 -11.40 17.90 -8.93
N TYR A 104 -11.02 18.45 -10.08
CA TYR A 104 -10.34 17.71 -11.14
C TYR A 104 -9.46 18.62 -12.01
N GLN A 105 -8.55 18.00 -12.75
CA GLN A 105 -7.84 18.64 -13.87
C GLN A 105 -8.40 18.14 -15.20
N ASP A 106 -8.36 19.00 -16.22
CA ASP A 106 -8.75 18.67 -17.58
C ASP A 106 -7.72 19.22 -18.57
N ASP A 107 -6.79 18.36 -18.98
CA ASP A 107 -5.82 18.63 -20.05
C ASP A 107 -6.19 17.93 -21.37
N GLY A 108 -7.48 17.62 -21.53
CA GLY A 108 -8.01 16.70 -22.54
C GLY A 108 -8.35 15.32 -21.98
N THR A 109 -7.94 15.04 -20.74
CA THR A 109 -8.40 13.91 -19.92
C THR A 109 -8.84 14.41 -18.55
N ILE A 110 -10.07 14.07 -18.15
CA ILE A 110 -10.58 14.41 -16.82
C ILE A 110 -9.88 13.54 -15.78
N THR A 111 -9.16 14.18 -14.86
CA THR A 111 -8.46 13.53 -13.75
C THR A 111 -8.98 14.07 -12.43
N PRO A 112 -9.87 13.34 -11.72
CA PRO A 112 -10.32 13.71 -10.38
C PRO A 112 -9.15 13.75 -9.39
N ILE A 113 -9.11 14.76 -8.52
CA ILE A 113 -8.05 14.95 -7.52
C ILE A 113 -8.55 15.12 -6.08
N ALA A 114 -9.80 15.53 -5.89
CA ALA A 114 -10.46 15.50 -4.58
C ALA A 114 -11.97 15.46 -4.75
N ALA A 115 -12.69 14.90 -3.77
CA ALA A 115 -14.14 14.99 -3.72
C ALA A 115 -14.67 15.12 -2.30
N ILE A 116 -15.73 15.90 -2.12
CA ILE A 116 -16.56 15.88 -0.93
C ILE A 116 -18.00 15.60 -1.35
N ASN A 117 -18.69 14.71 -0.64
CA ASN A 117 -20.09 14.37 -0.86
C ASN A 117 -20.87 14.54 0.44
N ASN A 118 -22.01 15.19 0.39
CA ASN A 118 -22.92 15.30 1.54
C ASN A 118 -24.27 14.65 1.29
N GLU A 119 -24.46 13.89 0.21
CA GLU A 119 -25.69 13.14 0.02
C GLU A 119 -25.72 11.84 0.83
N GLY A 120 -26.79 11.67 1.62
CA GLY A 120 -27.08 10.45 2.36
C GLY A 120 -26.26 10.23 3.64
N ALA A 121 -25.87 8.97 3.87
CA ALA A 121 -25.32 8.50 5.15
C ALA A 121 -23.80 8.34 5.12
N ALA A 122 -23.08 9.44 4.84
CA ALA A 122 -21.62 9.49 4.83
C ALA A 122 -20.97 8.41 3.95
N THR A 123 -21.51 8.20 2.75
CA THR A 123 -20.90 7.36 1.72
C THR A 123 -21.25 7.87 0.32
N PHE A 124 -20.35 7.71 -0.64
CA PHE A 124 -20.67 7.94 -2.05
C PHE A 124 -21.73 6.95 -2.53
N GLN A 125 -22.64 7.39 -3.41
CA GLN A 125 -23.71 6.53 -3.87
C GLN A 125 -23.19 5.55 -4.93
N ALA A 126 -23.99 4.51 -5.22
CA ALA A 126 -23.59 3.49 -6.19
C ALA A 126 -23.48 4.05 -7.63
N ASP A 127 -24.20 5.13 -7.94
CA ASP A 127 -24.19 5.80 -9.25
C ASP A 127 -24.76 7.22 -9.14
N ALA A 128 -24.40 8.09 -10.08
CA ALA A 128 -24.95 9.44 -10.21
C ALA A 128 -26.29 9.40 -10.95
N THR A 129 -27.38 9.16 -10.20
CA THR A 129 -28.73 9.00 -10.76
C THR A 129 -29.58 10.27 -10.74
N SER A 130 -29.24 11.25 -9.91
CA SER A 130 -29.81 12.60 -9.89
C SER A 130 -28.71 13.68 -9.87
N THR A 131 -29.09 14.96 -9.82
CA THR A 131 -28.20 16.09 -9.56
C THR A 131 -27.58 16.03 -8.15
N LEU A 132 -28.20 15.29 -7.22
CA LEU A 132 -27.81 15.23 -5.82
C LEU A 132 -26.82 14.11 -5.50
N THR A 133 -26.54 13.23 -6.48
CA THR A 133 -25.85 11.97 -6.22
C THR A 133 -24.62 11.82 -7.10
N SER A 134 -23.57 11.22 -6.56
CA SER A 134 -22.35 10.87 -7.27
C SER A 134 -21.89 9.46 -6.92
N ALA A 135 -21.38 8.72 -7.91
CA ALA A 135 -20.43 7.65 -7.63
C ALA A 135 -19.10 8.23 -7.13
N LEU A 136 -18.28 7.40 -6.48
CA LEU A 136 -16.89 7.77 -6.20
C LEU A 136 -16.13 7.88 -7.54
N PRO A 137 -15.52 9.04 -7.86
CA PRO A 137 -14.79 9.22 -9.11
C PRO A 137 -13.62 8.24 -9.27
N GLN A 138 -13.40 7.74 -10.49
CA GLN A 138 -12.29 6.84 -10.78
C GLN A 138 -10.95 7.49 -10.39
N GLY A 139 -10.12 6.75 -9.65
CA GLY A 139 -8.82 7.22 -9.17
C GLY A 139 -8.86 7.89 -7.79
N LEU A 140 -10.05 8.19 -7.25
CA LEU A 140 -10.20 8.61 -5.85
C LEU A 140 -10.48 7.41 -4.94
N VAL A 141 -10.09 7.56 -3.66
CA VAL A 141 -10.35 6.60 -2.60
C VAL A 141 -11.03 7.34 -1.44
N GLU A 142 -12.22 6.88 -1.05
CA GLU A 142 -12.95 7.39 0.10
C GLU A 142 -12.14 7.18 1.39
N GLY A 143 -12.05 8.21 2.23
CA GLY A 143 -11.20 8.23 3.43
C GLY A 143 -9.75 8.65 3.17
N VAL A 144 -9.35 8.88 1.91
CA VAL A 144 -7.96 9.23 1.55
C VAL A 144 -7.88 10.48 0.70
N SER A 145 -8.60 10.50 -0.42
CA SER A 145 -8.64 11.63 -1.37
C SER A 145 -10.07 12.09 -1.66
N ALA A 146 -11.04 11.46 -0.99
CA ALA A 146 -12.43 11.86 -1.03
C ALA A 146 -13.07 11.60 0.33
N VAL A 147 -14.08 12.38 0.69
CA VAL A 147 -14.84 12.19 1.91
C VAL A 147 -16.32 12.31 1.65
N ALA A 148 -17.09 11.35 2.14
CA ALA A 148 -18.52 11.52 2.28
C ALA A 148 -18.85 11.83 3.73
N ILE A 149 -19.66 12.85 3.94
CA ILE A 149 -20.18 13.19 5.27
C ILE A 149 -21.70 12.99 5.30
N ASN A 150 -22.26 12.87 6.50
CA ASN A 150 -23.70 12.80 6.65
C ASN A 150 -24.33 14.08 6.13
N GLU A 151 -25.52 13.95 5.53
CA GLU A 151 -26.25 15.08 4.99
C GLU A 151 -26.47 16.19 6.02
N VAL A 152 -25.82 17.31 5.74
CA VAL A 152 -25.92 18.60 6.42
C VAL A 152 -25.69 19.72 5.40
N ASP A 153 -26.32 20.88 5.59
CA ASP A 153 -26.27 21.96 4.59
C ASP A 153 -24.96 22.74 4.63
N ASN A 154 -24.36 22.90 5.81
CA ASN A 154 -23.18 23.72 6.00
C ASN A 154 -22.21 23.04 6.95
N VAL A 155 -20.94 22.95 6.57
CA VAL A 155 -19.93 22.28 7.37
C VAL A 155 -18.56 22.93 7.24
N ALA A 156 -17.79 22.88 8.32
CA ALA A 156 -16.37 23.21 8.30
C ALA A 156 -15.59 22.11 9.00
N TYR A 157 -14.38 21.88 8.51
CA TYR A 157 -13.43 20.97 9.10
C TYR A 157 -13.03 21.44 10.51
N SER A 158 -13.00 20.51 11.46
CA SER A 158 -12.73 20.78 12.89
C SER A 158 -11.56 19.98 13.46
N GLY A 159 -10.91 19.16 12.64
CA GLY A 159 -9.79 18.31 13.04
C GLY A 159 -8.43 19.01 13.04
N PRO A 160 -7.33 18.22 13.11
CA PRO A 160 -5.96 18.72 13.09
C PRO A 160 -5.59 19.54 11.85
N THR A 161 -4.92 20.68 12.06
CA THR A 161 -4.46 21.60 11.00
C THR A 161 -2.94 21.72 10.92
N THR A 162 -2.22 20.81 11.56
CA THR A 162 -0.76 20.75 11.51
C THR A 162 -0.33 19.30 11.36
N GLY A 163 0.53 19.03 10.39
CA GLY A 163 1.02 17.70 10.07
C GLY A 163 1.73 17.69 8.73
N ASP A 164 2.29 16.54 8.36
CA ASP A 164 2.67 16.31 6.96
C ASP A 164 1.41 16.17 6.07
N GLN A 165 1.62 16.20 4.75
CA GLN A 165 0.54 16.11 3.77
C GLN A 165 -0.37 14.88 3.99
N ALA A 166 0.21 13.72 4.30
CA ALA A 166 -0.54 12.48 4.46
C ALA A 166 -1.40 12.47 5.73
N ALA A 167 -0.87 12.94 6.86
CA ALA A 167 -1.63 13.05 8.11
C ALA A 167 -2.79 14.03 7.96
N LEU A 168 -2.57 15.15 7.26
CA LEU A 168 -3.61 16.12 6.97
C LEU A 168 -4.66 15.54 6.01
N GLN A 169 -4.27 14.83 4.95
CA GLN A 169 -5.23 14.13 4.06
C GLN A 169 -6.10 13.14 4.83
N ALA A 170 -5.52 12.28 5.65
CA ALA A 170 -6.26 11.29 6.42
C ALA A 170 -7.25 11.97 7.37
N ALA A 171 -6.82 13.02 8.05
CA ALA A 171 -7.68 13.74 8.97
C ALA A 171 -8.79 14.51 8.22
N LEU A 172 -8.47 15.14 7.09
CA LEU A 172 -9.42 15.88 6.26
C LEU A 172 -10.45 14.98 5.59
N ASN A 173 -10.09 13.74 5.28
CA ASN A 173 -11.00 12.79 4.66
C ASN A 173 -11.67 11.82 5.65
N ASP A 174 -11.49 12.04 6.95
CA ASP A 174 -12.19 11.32 8.02
C ASP A 174 -13.46 12.09 8.42
N PRO A 175 -14.67 11.53 8.20
CA PRO A 175 -15.93 12.21 8.50
C PRO A 175 -16.09 12.59 9.99
N ASP A 176 -15.40 11.90 10.91
CA ASP A 176 -15.46 12.23 12.35
C ASP A 176 -14.77 13.57 12.67
N ASN A 177 -13.98 14.13 11.76
CA ASN A 177 -13.37 15.45 11.91
C ASN A 177 -14.24 16.61 11.37
N TRP A 178 -15.47 16.32 10.93
CA TRP A 178 -16.43 17.29 10.36
C TRP A 178 -17.68 17.47 11.26
N THR A 179 -17.48 17.46 12.58
CA THR A 179 -18.59 17.39 13.57
C THR A 179 -19.33 18.71 13.85
N THR A 180 -18.99 19.80 13.15
CA THR A 180 -19.59 21.13 13.38
C THR A 180 -20.65 21.53 12.36
N GLY A 181 -21.28 20.55 11.68
CA GLY A 181 -22.31 20.83 10.67
C GLY A 181 -23.57 21.50 11.22
N ASP A 182 -24.17 22.41 10.45
CA ASP A 182 -25.42 23.13 10.75
C ASP A 182 -26.30 23.25 9.48
N ASN A 183 -27.60 23.08 9.62
CA ASN A 183 -28.60 23.17 8.54
C ASN A 183 -29.24 24.57 8.42
N VAL A 184 -28.65 25.57 9.05
CA VAL A 184 -29.23 26.92 9.14
C VAL A 184 -28.19 28.02 8.91
N SER A 185 -26.95 27.80 9.34
CA SER A 185 -25.91 28.83 9.33
C SER A 185 -24.67 28.33 8.59
N ASN A 186 -24.17 29.13 7.65
CA ASN A 186 -22.88 28.90 7.02
C ASN A 186 -21.80 28.66 8.09
N GLN A 187 -21.01 27.63 7.86
CA GLN A 187 -19.81 27.35 8.61
C GLN A 187 -18.62 27.94 7.87
N THR A 188 -17.66 28.50 8.60
CA THR A 188 -16.46 29.09 8.02
C THR A 188 -15.23 28.50 8.65
N PHE A 189 -14.40 27.84 7.84
CA PHE A 189 -13.07 27.46 8.28
C PHE A 189 -12.20 28.70 8.43
N SER A 190 -11.66 28.92 9.62
CA SER A 190 -10.84 30.12 9.94
C SER A 190 -9.41 29.78 10.39
N GLY A 191 -9.04 28.50 10.32
CA GLY A 191 -7.70 28.04 10.65
C GLY A 191 -6.69 28.31 9.53
N SER A 192 -5.43 28.02 9.82
CA SER A 192 -4.35 27.93 8.83
C SER A 192 -3.75 26.54 8.92
N PHE A 193 -3.34 25.96 7.80
CA PHE A 193 -2.61 24.71 7.82
C PHE A 193 -1.11 24.96 7.90
N THR A 194 -0.45 24.19 8.75
CA THR A 194 1.02 24.07 8.72
C THR A 194 1.33 22.71 8.13
N VAL A 195 1.69 22.70 6.85
CA VAL A 195 2.21 21.51 6.16
C VAL A 195 3.71 21.51 6.35
N SER A 196 4.24 20.56 7.12
CA SER A 196 5.67 20.51 7.38
C SER A 196 6.42 19.83 6.23
N ASP A 197 7.35 20.55 5.59
CA ASP A 197 8.42 19.95 4.80
C ASP A 197 9.29 19.12 5.75
N GLY A 198 9.46 17.83 5.52
CA GLY A 198 10.17 16.93 6.43
C GLY A 198 11.70 17.16 6.54
N GLY A 199 12.17 18.37 6.90
CA GLY A 199 13.60 18.60 7.14
C GLY A 199 13.99 19.98 7.67
N GLY A 200 14.80 20.00 8.73
CA GLY A 200 15.59 21.16 9.15
C GLY A 200 16.99 20.76 9.65
N GLY A 201 18.07 21.15 8.95
CA GLY A 201 19.43 20.97 9.50
C GLY A 201 20.72 21.08 8.66
N THR A 202 20.89 22.11 7.81
CA THR A 202 22.18 22.70 7.32
C THR A 202 23.17 21.89 6.45
N GLY A 203 23.45 22.41 5.24
CA GLY A 203 24.70 22.17 4.50
C GLY A 203 24.51 22.19 2.98
N GLY A 204 24.82 23.32 2.33
CA GLY A 204 24.50 23.55 0.92
C GLY A 204 25.34 22.77 -0.11
N GLY A 205 24.82 22.73 -1.34
CA GLY A 205 25.53 22.33 -2.55
C GLY A 205 24.62 21.57 -3.50
N GLY A 206 24.16 22.24 -4.56
CA GLY A 206 23.04 21.81 -5.40
C GLY A 206 23.16 20.46 -6.10
N ASP A 207 21.99 19.87 -6.37
CA ASP A 207 21.71 19.12 -7.59
C ASP A 207 20.23 19.33 -8.02
N ASN A 208 19.99 19.34 -9.32
CA ASN A 208 18.77 19.80 -10.01
C ASN A 208 17.78 18.66 -10.32
N THR A 209 16.60 18.70 -9.67
CA THR A 209 15.27 18.19 -10.09
C THR A 209 15.01 16.66 -10.17
N PRO A 210 13.75 16.21 -9.94
CA PRO A 210 13.38 15.19 -8.93
C PRO A 210 12.70 13.95 -9.55
N PRO A 211 12.24 12.97 -8.74
CA PRO A 211 10.79 12.89 -8.57
C PRO A 211 10.27 12.42 -7.19
N ASN A 212 9.10 12.96 -6.87
CA ASN A 212 7.93 12.26 -6.35
C ASN A 212 8.03 11.44 -5.05
N LYS A 213 7.44 11.97 -3.96
CA LYS A 213 6.96 11.16 -2.83
C LYS A 213 5.60 11.66 -2.34
N SER A 214 4.56 11.31 -3.09
CA SER A 214 3.18 11.13 -2.62
C SER A 214 2.90 9.65 -2.95
N LEU A 215 2.55 8.71 -2.08
CA LEU A 215 1.71 8.66 -0.88
C LEU A 215 2.15 7.47 0.01
N PHE A 216 1.62 7.37 1.25
CA PHE A 216 1.10 6.14 1.88
C PHE A 216 1.60 5.71 3.27
N THR A 217 0.72 4.90 3.84
CA THR A 217 0.73 4.18 5.10
C THR A 217 1.21 2.74 4.88
N PHE A 218 2.09 2.21 5.73
CA PHE A 218 2.34 0.78 5.88
C PHE A 218 2.63 0.44 7.36
N GLU A 219 1.64 0.68 8.25
CA GLU A 219 1.85 1.13 9.66
C GLU A 219 2.82 2.32 9.66
N GLN A 220 2.34 3.54 9.53
CA GLN A 220 2.59 4.44 8.38
C GLN A 220 4.06 4.89 8.18
N TYR A 221 4.82 4.03 7.47
CA TYR A 221 6.28 4.09 7.26
C TYR A 221 7.13 3.62 8.48
N VAL A 222 6.53 2.74 9.29
CA VAL A 222 6.82 2.09 10.61
C VAL A 222 7.07 3.01 11.80
N LEU A 223 7.19 4.31 11.56
CA LEU A 223 6.42 5.40 12.20
C LEU A 223 7.03 6.70 11.67
N GLN A 224 7.11 6.81 10.35
CA GLN A 224 7.90 7.79 9.60
C GLN A 224 9.38 7.82 10.02
N GLU A 225 10.05 6.66 9.90
CA GLU A 225 11.43 6.44 10.36
C GLU A 225 11.53 6.50 11.89
N ALA A 226 10.55 5.99 12.63
CA ALA A 226 10.26 6.03 14.09
C ALA A 226 10.87 7.14 15.01
N ILE A 227 11.58 8.15 14.51
CA ILE A 227 11.09 9.33 13.81
C ILE A 227 12.36 10.16 13.49
N GLU A 228 13.29 9.64 12.69
CA GLU A 228 14.57 10.34 12.36
C GLU A 228 15.60 10.47 13.54
N GLU A 229 15.30 9.95 14.75
CA GLU A 229 15.93 10.35 16.06
C GLU A 229 16.80 9.35 16.88
N GLY A 230 16.82 8.03 16.65
CA GLY A 230 17.52 7.08 17.55
C GLY A 230 16.73 6.64 18.80
N ARG A 231 15.86 5.63 18.65
CA ARG A 231 14.58 5.44 19.37
C ARG A 231 14.49 4.12 20.16
N GLN A 232 13.41 3.92 20.94
CA GLN A 232 12.96 2.59 21.41
C GLN A 232 11.43 2.46 21.30
N VAL A 233 10.96 1.38 20.67
CA VAL A 233 9.55 0.97 20.61
C VAL A 233 9.43 -0.48 21.06
N PRO A 234 8.57 -0.82 22.04
CA PRO A 234 8.47 -2.18 22.56
C PRO A 234 7.66 -3.06 21.59
N PHE A 235 8.30 -4.06 21.00
CA PHE A 235 7.71 -4.89 19.95
C PHE A 235 7.43 -6.31 20.40
N THR A 236 6.16 -6.72 20.32
CA THR A 236 5.79 -8.12 20.13
C THR A 236 4.70 -8.33 19.07
N ALA A 237 4.25 -7.28 18.36
CA ALA A 237 3.10 -7.40 17.46
C ALA A 237 3.02 -6.32 16.36
N VAL A 238 4.10 -6.05 15.62
CA VAL A 238 3.95 -5.25 14.39
C VAL A 238 3.33 -6.06 13.29
N ASN A 239 2.34 -5.44 12.64
CA ASN A 239 1.43 -6.08 11.74
C ASN A 239 1.43 -5.32 10.41
N LEU A 240 2.19 -5.86 9.47
CA LEU A 240 2.47 -5.23 8.20
C LEU A 240 1.59 -5.84 7.12
N GLY A 241 0.63 -5.06 6.61
CA GLY A 241 -0.34 -5.57 5.62
C GLY A 241 -1.28 -6.65 6.19
N GLY A 242 -1.46 -6.70 7.51
CA GLY A 242 -2.21 -7.79 8.14
C GLY A 242 -1.35 -9.05 8.42
N ILE A 243 -0.05 -9.04 8.08
CA ILE A 243 0.90 -10.10 8.41
C ILE A 243 1.71 -9.71 9.66
N PRO A 244 1.62 -10.47 10.77
CA PRO A 244 2.48 -10.27 11.93
C PRO A 244 3.95 -10.55 11.57
N ILE A 245 4.85 -9.57 11.74
CA ILE A 245 6.27 -9.74 11.37
C ILE A 245 6.94 -10.86 12.18
N ALA A 246 6.51 -11.08 13.43
CA ALA A 246 6.99 -12.20 14.24
C ALA A 246 6.67 -13.58 13.62
N LYS A 247 5.69 -13.68 12.72
CA LYS A 247 5.36 -14.90 11.97
C LYS A 247 6.11 -14.99 10.65
N LEU A 248 6.48 -13.86 10.04
CA LEU A 248 7.23 -13.81 8.79
C LEU A 248 8.75 -13.95 9.00
N PHE A 249 9.27 -13.55 10.17
CA PHE A 249 10.70 -13.43 10.43
C PHE A 249 11.34 -14.71 11.01
N ASP A 250 12.51 -15.09 10.49
CA ASP A 250 13.34 -16.17 10.98
C ASP A 250 14.72 -15.64 11.40
N GLU A 251 14.99 -15.60 12.72
CA GLU A 251 16.25 -15.11 13.29
C GLU A 251 17.47 -15.89 12.78
N THR A 252 17.36 -17.21 12.66
CA THR A 252 18.49 -18.04 12.26
C THR A 252 18.85 -17.79 10.81
N TYR A 253 17.84 -17.76 9.94
CA TYR A 253 18.00 -17.41 8.53
C TYR A 253 18.56 -16.00 8.38
N TYR A 254 17.98 -15.03 9.08
CA TYR A 254 18.35 -13.63 8.95
C TYR A 254 19.81 -13.39 9.35
N LEU A 255 20.27 -13.95 10.47
CA LEU A 255 21.67 -13.78 10.89
C LEU A 255 22.65 -14.53 9.98
N ALA A 256 22.26 -15.70 9.45
CA ALA A 256 23.10 -16.44 8.50
C ALA A 256 23.33 -15.66 7.20
N ASN A 257 22.30 -14.98 6.71
CA ASN A 257 22.34 -14.23 5.46
C ASN A 257 22.80 -12.78 5.61
N ASN A 258 22.92 -12.30 6.85
CA ASN A 258 23.37 -10.94 7.17
C ASN A 258 24.54 -10.98 8.19
N PRO A 259 25.76 -11.36 7.75
CA PRO A 259 26.91 -11.54 8.65
C PRO A 259 27.32 -10.29 9.42
N ASP A 260 27.05 -9.11 8.86
CA ASP A 260 27.23 -7.81 9.50
C ASP A 260 26.34 -7.68 10.75
N ILE A 261 25.09 -8.11 10.66
CA ILE A 261 24.13 -8.09 11.76
C ILE A 261 24.45 -9.19 12.78
N ALA A 262 24.82 -10.39 12.33
CA ALA A 262 25.27 -11.46 13.22
C ALA A 262 26.48 -11.04 14.07
N ALA A 263 27.44 -10.32 13.46
CA ALA A 263 28.55 -9.74 14.19
C ALA A 263 28.10 -8.70 15.23
N ALA A 264 27.20 -7.78 14.85
CA ALA A 264 26.67 -6.75 15.75
C ALA A 264 25.92 -7.34 16.97
N VAL A 265 25.11 -8.39 16.75
CA VAL A 265 24.42 -9.12 17.83
C VAL A 265 25.42 -9.84 18.75
N SER A 266 26.42 -10.53 18.19
CA SER A 266 27.43 -11.24 19.01
C SER A 266 28.26 -10.31 19.90
N GLN A 267 28.39 -9.05 19.50
CA GLN A 267 29.10 -7.99 20.23
C GLN A 267 28.17 -7.23 21.19
N GLY A 268 26.87 -7.54 21.20
CA GLY A 268 25.86 -6.89 22.03
C GLY A 268 25.50 -5.47 21.59
N ALA A 269 25.79 -5.09 20.35
CA ALA A 269 25.48 -3.75 19.82
C ALA A 269 24.00 -3.61 19.41
N ILE A 270 23.35 -4.73 19.06
CA ILE A 270 21.92 -4.83 18.74
C ILE A 270 21.37 -6.05 19.51
N ALA A 271 20.09 -6.01 19.92
CA ALA A 271 19.51 -7.05 20.76
C ALA A 271 19.31 -8.39 20.01
N SER A 272 18.91 -8.33 18.73
CA SER A 272 18.70 -9.49 17.86
C SER A 272 18.64 -9.09 16.38
N GLY A 273 18.66 -10.08 15.48
CA GLY A 273 18.35 -9.88 14.08
C GLY A 273 16.93 -9.38 13.87
N TYR A 274 15.96 -9.86 14.64
CA TYR A 274 14.57 -9.37 14.62
C TYR A 274 14.49 -7.88 14.93
N ASP A 275 15.23 -7.42 15.96
CA ASP A 275 15.29 -6.02 16.35
C ASP A 275 15.86 -5.15 15.21
N HIS A 276 16.93 -5.63 14.55
CA HIS A 276 17.44 -4.99 13.35
C HIS A 276 16.42 -4.98 12.21
N PHE A 277 15.77 -6.11 11.93
CA PHE A 277 14.87 -6.24 10.80
C PHE A 277 13.69 -5.29 10.91
N VAL A 278 13.04 -5.27 12.08
CA VAL A 278 11.95 -4.35 12.40
C VAL A 278 12.36 -2.89 12.20
N GLN A 279 13.56 -2.52 12.64
CA GLN A 279 14.02 -1.13 12.62
C GLN A 279 14.54 -0.70 11.24
N PHE A 280 15.19 -1.59 10.51
CA PHE A 280 15.97 -1.28 9.30
C PHE A 280 15.81 -2.32 8.18
N GLY A 281 15.85 -3.61 8.51
CA GLY A 281 16.00 -4.66 7.52
C GLY A 281 14.91 -4.72 6.44
N TRP A 282 13.65 -4.46 6.78
CA TRP A 282 12.57 -4.46 5.79
C TRP A 282 12.68 -3.28 4.79
N LEU A 283 13.21 -2.13 5.22
CA LEU A 283 13.48 -0.96 4.38
C LEU A 283 14.70 -1.18 3.46
N GLU A 284 15.66 -1.97 3.92
CA GLU A 284 16.85 -2.35 3.16
C GLU A 284 16.57 -3.45 2.12
N GLY A 285 15.33 -3.96 2.04
CA GLY A 285 14.97 -5.09 1.19
C GLY A 285 15.63 -6.40 1.63
N ARG A 286 16.02 -6.53 2.90
CA ARG A 286 16.61 -7.78 3.40
C ARG A 286 15.52 -8.82 3.62
N ASN A 287 15.75 -10.03 3.12
CA ASN A 287 14.80 -11.14 3.26
C ASN A 287 14.61 -11.51 4.74
N PRO A 288 13.39 -11.44 5.31
CA PRO A 288 13.12 -11.79 6.71
C PRO A 288 13.19 -13.29 7.00
N SER A 289 12.93 -14.10 5.98
CA SER A 289 12.93 -15.56 6.01
C SER A 289 13.00 -16.07 4.58
N THR A 290 13.01 -17.39 4.40
CA THR A 290 12.89 -18.03 3.08
C THR A 290 11.54 -17.83 2.40
N LEU A 291 10.53 -17.32 3.11
CA LEU A 291 9.17 -17.12 2.56
C LEU A 291 9.08 -15.91 1.63
N TYR A 292 10.05 -15.01 1.69
CA TYR A 292 10.15 -13.84 0.83
C TYR A 292 11.55 -13.74 0.24
N ASP A 293 11.63 -13.44 -1.06
CA ASP A 293 12.88 -13.22 -1.78
C ASP A 293 12.79 -11.94 -2.61
N GLU A 294 13.49 -10.90 -2.18
CA GLU A 294 13.55 -9.60 -2.85
C GLU A 294 14.01 -9.69 -4.31
N ALA A 295 15.05 -10.50 -4.58
CA ALA A 295 15.62 -10.58 -5.91
C ALA A 295 14.66 -11.28 -6.88
N PHE A 296 14.05 -12.38 -6.43
CA PHE A 296 12.99 -13.07 -7.15
C PHE A 296 11.78 -12.15 -7.37
N TYR A 297 11.32 -11.48 -6.32
CA TYR A 297 10.12 -10.66 -6.38
C TYR A 297 10.27 -9.52 -7.40
N LEU A 298 11.42 -8.84 -7.41
CA LEU A 298 11.69 -7.78 -8.39
C LEU A 298 11.94 -8.34 -9.81
N SER A 299 12.49 -9.54 -9.96
CA SER A 299 12.66 -10.14 -11.29
C SER A 299 11.32 -10.51 -11.94
N GLU A 300 10.38 -11.04 -11.14
CA GLU A 300 9.05 -11.40 -11.63
C GLU A 300 8.12 -10.18 -11.80
N ASN A 301 8.35 -9.10 -11.05
CA ASN A 301 7.49 -7.92 -11.02
C ASN A 301 8.23 -6.67 -11.52
N GLN A 302 8.39 -6.57 -12.85
CA GLN A 302 9.16 -5.49 -13.49
C GLN A 302 8.58 -4.09 -13.23
N ASP A 303 7.26 -3.98 -13.06
CA ASP A 303 6.58 -2.75 -12.66
C ASP A 303 7.00 -2.29 -11.26
N VAL A 304 7.15 -3.23 -10.32
CA VAL A 304 7.63 -2.96 -8.97
C VAL A 304 9.12 -2.64 -8.98
N ALA A 305 9.94 -3.37 -9.76
CA ALA A 305 11.36 -3.06 -9.93
C ALA A 305 11.59 -1.64 -10.45
N GLN A 306 10.74 -1.21 -11.39
CA GLN A 306 10.76 0.17 -11.88
C GLN A 306 10.33 1.16 -10.80
N ALA A 307 9.25 0.87 -10.05
CA ALA A 307 8.80 1.72 -8.95
C ALA A 307 9.84 1.86 -7.81
N VAL A 308 10.63 0.81 -7.54
CA VAL A 308 11.76 0.86 -6.62
C VAL A 308 12.90 1.72 -7.18
N THR A 309 13.22 1.55 -8.46
CA THR A 309 14.23 2.37 -9.16
C THR A 309 13.86 3.85 -9.16
N ASP A 310 12.58 4.16 -9.31
CA ASP A 310 12.03 5.51 -9.32
C ASP A 310 11.80 6.08 -7.90
N GLY A 311 12.10 5.29 -6.86
CA GLY A 311 12.04 5.73 -5.47
C GLY A 311 10.63 5.81 -4.86
N ILE A 312 9.62 5.26 -5.55
CA ILE A 312 8.23 5.16 -5.08
C ILE A 312 8.16 4.16 -3.91
N PHE A 313 8.87 3.04 -4.04
CA PHE A 313 9.10 2.08 -2.96
C PHE A 313 10.60 1.98 -2.64
N ARG A 314 10.96 1.70 -1.39
CA ARG A 314 12.37 1.45 -0.99
C ARG A 314 12.85 0.06 -1.36
N SER A 315 11.92 -0.90 -1.36
CA SER A 315 12.17 -2.30 -1.64
C SER A 315 10.93 -2.95 -2.25
N GLY A 316 11.14 -4.06 -2.94
CA GLY A 316 10.07 -4.97 -3.34
C GLY A 316 9.31 -5.49 -2.13
N LEU A 317 9.98 -5.73 -1.00
CA LEU A 317 9.35 -6.21 0.23
C LEU A 317 8.34 -5.19 0.77
N GLN A 318 8.66 -3.90 0.72
CA GLN A 318 7.72 -2.84 1.09
C GLN A 318 6.47 -2.90 0.20
N HIS A 319 6.64 -2.98 -1.12
CA HIS A 319 5.51 -3.12 -2.04
C HIS A 319 4.71 -4.40 -1.74
N TYR A 320 5.39 -5.52 -1.53
CA TYR A 320 4.74 -6.81 -1.36
C TYR A 320 3.80 -6.81 -0.16
N LEU A 321 4.30 -6.33 0.99
CA LEU A 321 3.52 -6.27 2.21
C LEU A 321 2.45 -5.19 2.19
N ALA A 322 2.62 -4.12 1.40
CA ALA A 322 1.61 -3.07 1.26
C ALA A 322 0.50 -3.44 0.25
N SER A 323 0.84 -4.19 -0.79
CA SER A 323 -0.01 -4.36 -1.98
C SER A 323 0.15 -5.75 -2.61
N GLY A 324 1.39 -6.22 -2.80
CA GLY A 324 1.66 -7.41 -3.59
C GLY A 324 0.95 -8.69 -3.13
N HIS A 325 0.81 -8.93 -1.82
CA HIS A 325 0.08 -10.12 -1.36
C HIS A 325 -1.44 -10.02 -1.55
N PHE A 326 -2.00 -8.80 -1.59
CA PHE A 326 -3.43 -8.57 -1.93
C PHE A 326 -3.67 -8.71 -3.44
N GLU A 327 -2.65 -8.42 -4.24
CA GLU A 327 -2.65 -8.61 -5.70
C GLU A 327 -2.38 -10.07 -6.12
N ASN A 328 -2.31 -11.00 -5.17
CA ASN A 328 -2.00 -12.40 -5.38
C ASN A 328 -0.64 -12.66 -6.06
N ARG A 329 0.36 -11.78 -5.84
CA ARG A 329 1.72 -11.97 -6.34
C ARG A 329 2.51 -12.97 -5.49
N ASP A 330 3.45 -13.66 -6.11
CA ASP A 330 4.31 -14.64 -5.43
C ASP A 330 5.48 -13.95 -4.73
N PRO A 331 5.68 -14.14 -3.42
CA PRO A 331 6.74 -13.48 -2.66
C PRO A 331 8.12 -14.09 -2.82
N SER A 332 8.17 -15.36 -3.22
CA SER A 332 9.39 -16.13 -3.37
C SER A 332 9.14 -17.30 -4.30
N GLN A 333 10.23 -17.93 -4.73
CA GLN A 333 10.23 -19.14 -5.54
C GLN A 333 9.57 -20.35 -4.85
N TYR A 334 9.23 -20.24 -3.56
CA TYR A 334 8.70 -21.32 -2.73
C TYR A 334 7.22 -21.19 -2.39
N PHE A 335 6.53 -20.17 -2.93
CA PHE A 335 5.10 -19.96 -2.70
C PHE A 335 4.42 -19.58 -4.02
N ASP A 336 3.40 -20.34 -4.42
CA ASP A 336 2.57 -20.08 -5.59
C ASP A 336 1.15 -19.75 -5.08
N ALA A 337 0.77 -18.48 -5.17
CA ALA A 337 -0.45 -17.98 -4.55
C ALA A 337 -1.70 -18.55 -5.23
N ASP A 338 -1.66 -18.72 -6.56
CA ASP A 338 -2.75 -19.31 -7.34
C ASP A 338 -2.93 -20.79 -6.99
N ASP A 339 -1.85 -21.58 -6.97
CA ASP A 339 -1.91 -23.00 -6.60
C ASP A 339 -2.33 -23.17 -5.14
N TYR A 340 -1.82 -22.34 -4.23
CA TYR A 340 -2.22 -22.37 -2.83
C TYR A 340 -3.74 -22.15 -2.68
N LEU A 341 -4.32 -21.16 -3.35
CA LEU A 341 -5.76 -20.90 -3.27
C LEU A 341 -6.60 -21.97 -3.98
N LEU A 342 -6.14 -22.48 -5.12
CA LEU A 342 -6.81 -23.55 -5.86
C LEU A 342 -6.97 -24.82 -5.02
N ASN A 343 -5.95 -25.16 -4.22
CA ASN A 343 -5.92 -26.36 -3.40
C ASN A 343 -6.51 -26.17 -2.01
N ASN A 344 -6.77 -24.93 -1.61
CA ASN A 344 -7.35 -24.56 -0.33
C ASN A 344 -8.61 -23.69 -0.52
N PRO A 345 -9.70 -24.26 -1.08
CA PRO A 345 -10.92 -23.49 -1.37
C PRO A 345 -11.62 -22.92 -0.12
N ASP A 346 -11.33 -23.48 1.06
CA ASP A 346 -11.73 -22.91 2.34
C ASP A 346 -11.02 -21.59 2.66
N VAL A 347 -9.76 -21.45 2.24
CA VAL A 347 -9.01 -20.18 2.34
C VAL A 347 -9.59 -19.15 1.38
N GLN A 348 -9.90 -19.53 0.14
CA GLN A 348 -10.61 -18.64 -0.79
C GLN A 348 -11.95 -18.16 -0.20
N SER A 349 -12.72 -19.08 0.41
CA SER A 349 -13.98 -18.72 1.08
C SER A 349 -13.78 -17.77 2.26
N ALA A 350 -12.64 -17.88 2.97
CA ALA A 350 -12.29 -16.98 4.06
C ALA A 350 -11.89 -15.58 3.54
N ILE A 351 -11.25 -15.50 2.38
CA ILE A 351 -10.96 -14.23 1.68
C ILE A 351 -12.27 -13.55 1.27
N ASP A 352 -13.17 -14.29 0.62
CA ASP A 352 -14.47 -13.76 0.18
C ASP A 352 -15.33 -13.23 1.36
N GLN A 353 -15.07 -13.74 2.56
CA GLN A 353 -15.73 -13.32 3.82
C GLN A 353 -14.93 -12.27 4.60
N ASN A 354 -13.82 -11.77 4.07
CA ASN A 354 -12.90 -10.83 4.72
C ASN A 354 -12.33 -11.32 6.06
N ALA A 355 -12.20 -12.64 6.26
CA ALA A 355 -11.60 -13.21 7.46
C ALA A 355 -10.06 -13.23 7.40
N VAL A 356 -9.53 -13.34 6.18
CA VAL A 356 -8.12 -13.14 5.81
C VAL A 356 -8.11 -12.36 4.49
N SER A 357 -7.05 -11.64 4.19
CA SER A 357 -6.95 -10.76 3.04
C SER A 357 -6.17 -11.35 1.87
N SER A 358 -5.39 -12.42 2.07
CA SER A 358 -4.77 -13.18 0.98
C SER A 358 -4.39 -14.61 1.36
N GLY A 359 -4.09 -15.43 0.35
CA GLY A 359 -3.58 -16.79 0.54
C GLY A 359 -2.26 -16.81 1.31
N PHE A 360 -1.34 -15.89 0.99
CA PHE A 360 -0.06 -15.78 1.69
C PHE A 360 -0.23 -15.36 3.16
N GLN A 361 -1.11 -14.39 3.45
CA GLN A 361 -1.40 -14.02 4.84
C GLN A 361 -1.95 -15.22 5.63
N HIS A 362 -2.89 -15.97 5.05
CA HIS A 362 -3.36 -17.21 5.67
C HIS A 362 -2.23 -18.20 5.89
N PHE A 363 -1.36 -18.41 4.89
CA PHE A 363 -0.27 -19.37 5.00
C PHE A 363 0.69 -19.06 6.16
N VAL A 364 1.11 -17.79 6.27
CA VAL A 364 2.00 -17.32 7.33
C VAL A 364 1.33 -17.39 8.71
N MET A 365 0.03 -17.05 8.80
CA MET A 365 -0.67 -17.03 10.08
C MET A 365 -1.10 -18.42 10.57
N PHE A 366 -1.49 -19.31 9.66
CA PHE A 366 -2.14 -20.59 9.96
C PHE A 366 -1.59 -21.75 9.14
N GLY A 367 -1.38 -21.56 7.83
CA GLY A 367 -1.07 -22.66 6.90
C GLY A 367 0.18 -23.47 7.27
N LEU A 368 1.24 -22.82 7.77
CA LEU A 368 2.44 -23.51 8.26
C LEU A 368 2.14 -24.46 9.43
N GLU A 369 1.35 -24.01 10.41
CA GLU A 369 0.98 -24.82 11.58
C GLU A 369 -0.05 -25.90 11.23
N GLU A 370 -0.89 -25.64 10.23
CA GLU A 370 -1.84 -26.61 9.67
C GLU A 370 -1.17 -27.65 8.76
N GLY A 371 0.12 -27.49 8.45
CA GLY A 371 0.86 -28.37 7.54
C GLY A 371 0.42 -28.24 6.09
N ARG A 372 -0.16 -27.10 5.71
CA ARG A 372 -0.48 -26.80 4.31
C ARG A 372 0.81 -26.56 3.54
N SER A 373 0.81 -26.98 2.28
CA SER A 373 1.97 -26.81 1.41
C SER A 373 1.86 -25.48 0.65
N PRO A 374 2.95 -24.70 0.55
CA PRO A 374 2.93 -23.38 -0.10
C PRO A 374 2.88 -23.45 -1.64
N ASP A 375 3.19 -24.62 -2.20
CA ASP A 375 2.99 -25.01 -3.60
C ASP A 375 2.90 -26.56 -3.61
N LEU A 376 1.82 -27.14 -4.16
CA LEU A 376 1.64 -28.59 -4.21
C LEU A 376 2.65 -29.31 -5.10
N LEU A 377 3.33 -28.62 -6.02
CA LEU A 377 4.29 -29.22 -6.93
C LEU A 377 5.64 -29.45 -6.26
N LEU A 378 6.09 -28.50 -5.43
CA LEU A 378 7.48 -28.43 -4.99
C LEU A 378 7.70 -28.86 -3.54
N PHE A 379 6.65 -28.91 -2.71
CA PHE A 379 6.73 -29.47 -1.36
C PHE A 379 5.43 -30.13 -0.92
N SER A 380 5.50 -31.23 -0.18
CA SER A 380 4.34 -31.86 0.44
C SER A 380 4.65 -32.27 1.87
N GLU A 381 4.07 -31.56 2.84
CA GLU A 381 4.29 -31.80 4.27
C GLU A 381 4.02 -33.25 4.66
N ARG A 382 2.86 -33.78 4.25
CA ARG A 382 2.46 -35.15 4.53
C ARG A 382 3.46 -36.17 3.96
N PHE A 383 3.92 -35.96 2.73
CA PHE A 383 4.91 -36.84 2.12
C PHE A 383 6.25 -36.73 2.86
N TYR A 384 6.69 -35.50 3.10
CA TYR A 384 7.98 -35.22 3.69
C TYR A 384 8.10 -35.80 5.09
N LEU A 385 7.12 -35.58 5.96
CA LEU A 385 7.09 -36.16 7.30
C LEU A 385 6.96 -37.69 7.28
N ALA A 386 6.21 -38.26 6.33
CA ALA A 386 6.10 -39.72 6.19
C ALA A 386 7.43 -40.38 5.80
N GLN A 387 8.25 -39.70 4.99
CA GLN A 387 9.55 -40.20 4.54
C GLN A 387 10.69 -39.90 5.53
N ASN A 388 10.51 -38.91 6.40
CA ASN A 388 11.53 -38.40 7.31
C ASN A 388 11.04 -38.48 8.77
N ALA A 389 11.08 -39.69 9.33
CA ALA A 389 10.56 -39.97 10.68
C ALA A 389 11.27 -39.18 11.79
N ASP A 390 12.55 -38.84 11.59
CA ASP A 390 13.31 -37.94 12.46
C ASP A 390 12.72 -36.53 12.49
N VAL A 391 12.32 -36.00 11.34
CA VAL A 391 11.67 -34.70 11.20
C VAL A 391 10.26 -34.74 11.79
N ALA A 392 9.50 -35.80 11.53
CA ALA A 392 8.17 -35.97 12.12
C ALA A 392 8.21 -35.94 13.66
N GLY A 393 9.20 -36.60 14.27
CA GLY A 393 9.41 -36.53 15.73
C GLY A 393 9.82 -35.13 16.21
N ALA A 394 10.60 -34.38 15.43
CA ALA A 394 10.95 -33.00 15.75
C ALA A 394 9.73 -32.06 15.70
N VAL A 395 8.84 -32.22 14.72
CA VAL A 395 7.57 -31.46 14.63
C VAL A 395 6.64 -31.80 15.80
N GLU A 396 6.45 -33.09 16.09
CA GLU A 396 5.58 -33.53 17.20
C GLU A 396 6.06 -33.01 18.57
N SER A 397 7.38 -32.92 18.76
CA SER A 397 7.98 -32.35 19.97
C SER A 397 8.08 -30.82 19.96
N GLN A 398 7.58 -30.16 18.92
CA GLN A 398 7.66 -28.71 18.70
C GLN A 398 9.09 -28.16 18.68
N ALA A 399 10.07 -29.02 18.33
CA ALA A 399 11.46 -28.61 18.14
C ALA A 399 11.66 -27.85 16.81
N ILE A 400 10.75 -28.07 15.85
CA ILE A 400 10.62 -27.33 14.58
C ILE A 400 9.13 -27.20 14.26
N ALA A 401 8.70 -26.12 13.62
CA ALA A 401 7.27 -25.84 13.44
C ALA A 401 6.64 -26.74 12.37
N SER A 402 7.37 -27.10 11.32
CA SER A 402 6.89 -27.97 10.25
C SER A 402 8.01 -28.72 9.54
N GLY A 403 7.64 -29.74 8.77
CA GLY A 403 8.52 -30.40 7.81
C GLY A 403 9.00 -29.45 6.72
N PHE A 404 8.17 -28.48 6.33
CA PHE A 404 8.57 -27.42 5.41
C PHE A 404 9.71 -26.56 5.96
N GLU A 405 9.60 -26.11 7.21
CA GLU A 405 10.68 -25.36 7.88
C GLU A 405 11.97 -26.20 7.96
N HIS A 406 11.85 -27.50 8.27
CA HIS A 406 12.99 -28.40 8.24
C HIS A 406 13.61 -28.49 6.85
N TYR A 407 12.78 -28.65 5.82
CA TYR A 407 13.26 -28.80 4.46
C TYR A 407 14.05 -27.58 3.99
N LEU A 408 13.53 -26.39 4.25
CA LEU A 408 14.17 -25.13 3.92
C LEU A 408 15.52 -24.95 4.64
N ARG A 409 15.60 -25.32 5.92
CA ARG A 409 16.83 -25.14 6.72
C ARG A 409 17.88 -26.22 6.51
N PHE A 410 17.45 -27.47 6.30
CA PHE A 410 18.34 -28.64 6.32
C PHE A 410 18.08 -29.57 5.13
N GLY A 411 16.81 -29.85 4.83
CA GLY A 411 16.44 -30.90 3.89
C GLY A 411 17.01 -30.75 2.49
N GLN A 412 17.16 -29.51 2.00
CA GLN A 412 17.82 -29.23 0.72
C GLN A 412 19.27 -29.72 0.69
N GLN A 413 20.08 -29.32 1.67
CA GLN A 413 21.50 -29.72 1.77
C GLN A 413 21.68 -31.19 2.14
N GLU A 414 20.70 -31.76 2.84
CA GLU A 414 20.66 -33.20 3.15
C GLU A 414 20.22 -34.05 1.94
N GLY A 415 19.85 -33.41 0.81
CA GLY A 415 19.43 -34.10 -0.41
C GLY A 415 18.09 -34.84 -0.27
N ARG A 416 17.20 -34.35 0.61
CA ARG A 416 15.89 -34.98 0.85
C ARG A 416 14.90 -34.58 -0.24
N SER A 417 14.04 -35.52 -0.66
CA SER A 417 12.98 -35.25 -1.62
C SER A 417 11.79 -34.54 -0.94
N PRO A 418 11.37 -33.35 -1.40
CA PRO A 418 10.36 -32.51 -0.74
C PRO A 418 8.92 -32.98 -0.99
N SER A 419 8.67 -33.69 -2.09
CA SER A 419 7.34 -34.15 -2.48
C SER A 419 7.44 -35.48 -3.22
N ALA A 420 6.30 -36.15 -3.44
CA ALA A 420 6.25 -37.34 -4.30
C ALA A 420 6.49 -37.02 -5.79
N LEU A 421 6.40 -35.74 -6.16
CA LEU A 421 6.51 -35.26 -7.54
C LEU A 421 7.93 -34.80 -7.88
N PHE A 422 8.73 -34.45 -6.88
CA PHE A 422 10.12 -34.06 -7.05
C PHE A 422 11.05 -34.98 -6.27
N ASP A 423 11.85 -35.78 -6.99
CA ASP A 423 12.87 -36.62 -6.38
C ASP A 423 14.26 -36.03 -6.62
N GLU A 424 14.88 -35.53 -5.56
CA GLU A 424 16.17 -34.82 -5.59
C GLU A 424 17.27 -35.68 -6.23
N THR A 425 17.36 -36.95 -5.82
CA THR A 425 18.37 -37.88 -6.35
C THR A 425 18.17 -38.13 -7.84
N SER A 426 16.93 -38.37 -8.26
CA SER A 426 16.60 -38.59 -9.68
C SER A 426 16.88 -37.34 -10.51
N TYR A 427 16.48 -36.16 -10.04
CA TYR A 427 16.70 -34.90 -10.75
C TYR A 427 18.20 -34.63 -10.97
N LEU A 428 19.03 -34.76 -9.94
CA LEU A 428 20.47 -34.59 -10.05
C LEU A 428 21.12 -35.65 -10.96
N SER A 429 20.62 -36.90 -10.94
CA SER A 429 21.12 -37.97 -11.81
C SER A 429 20.85 -37.71 -13.29
N LEU A 430 19.70 -37.10 -13.61
CA LEU A 430 19.31 -36.72 -14.97
C LEU A 430 20.02 -35.45 -15.44
N ASN A 431 20.51 -34.63 -14.52
CA ASN A 431 21.13 -33.35 -14.79
C ASN A 431 22.55 -33.27 -14.20
N PRO A 432 23.56 -33.97 -14.77
CA PRO A 432 24.90 -34.03 -14.19
C PRO A 432 25.59 -32.66 -14.03
N GLY A 433 25.28 -31.70 -14.90
CA GLY A 433 25.76 -30.32 -14.76
C GLY A 433 25.20 -29.61 -13.53
N VAL A 434 23.93 -29.87 -13.21
CA VAL A 434 23.28 -29.36 -11.99
C VAL A 434 23.84 -30.07 -10.77
N ALA A 435 24.03 -31.39 -10.83
CA ALA A 435 24.70 -32.13 -9.77
C ALA A 435 26.10 -31.57 -9.47
N ALA A 436 26.88 -31.21 -10.49
CA ALA A 436 28.16 -30.56 -10.30
C ALA A 436 28.02 -29.17 -9.66
N ALA A 437 27.03 -28.38 -10.08
CA ALA A 437 26.74 -27.07 -9.53
C ALA A 437 26.34 -27.14 -8.05
N VAL A 438 25.45 -28.06 -7.66
CA VAL A 438 25.07 -28.32 -6.27
C VAL A 438 26.28 -28.75 -5.43
N ASN A 439 27.08 -29.70 -5.92
CA ASN A 439 28.30 -30.14 -5.23
C ASN A 439 29.34 -29.02 -5.06
N SER A 440 29.36 -28.03 -5.95
CA SER A 440 30.22 -26.85 -5.84
C SER A 440 29.64 -25.75 -4.96
N GLY A 441 28.41 -25.91 -4.47
CA GLY A 441 27.68 -24.90 -3.70
C GLY A 441 27.11 -23.77 -4.54
N ALA A 442 27.03 -23.92 -5.86
CA ALA A 442 26.41 -22.94 -6.75
C ALA A 442 24.87 -23.00 -6.67
N PHE A 443 24.32 -24.13 -6.25
CA PHE A 443 22.92 -24.29 -5.84
C PHE A 443 22.89 -25.08 -4.52
N ALA A 444 21.95 -24.77 -3.64
CA ALA A 444 21.65 -25.49 -2.41
C ALA A 444 21.08 -26.90 -2.68
N SER A 445 20.31 -27.06 -3.76
CA SER A 445 19.69 -28.33 -4.15
C SER A 445 19.37 -28.40 -5.64
N GLY A 446 19.03 -29.60 -6.11
CA GLY A 446 18.43 -29.81 -7.42
C GLY A 446 17.06 -29.15 -7.54
N LEU A 447 16.28 -29.12 -6.46
CA LEU A 447 15.01 -28.38 -6.42
C LEU A 447 15.22 -26.89 -6.71
N GLU A 448 16.16 -26.23 -6.03
CA GLU A 448 16.44 -24.79 -6.25
C GLU A 448 16.76 -24.52 -7.74
N HIS A 449 17.64 -25.31 -8.35
CA HIS A 449 17.90 -25.19 -9.78
C HIS A 449 16.64 -25.45 -10.62
N TYR A 450 15.81 -26.43 -10.25
CA TYR A 450 14.58 -26.70 -11.00
C TYR A 450 13.63 -25.51 -10.97
N ILE A 451 13.48 -24.89 -9.82
CA ILE A 451 12.61 -23.73 -9.65
C ILE A 451 13.14 -22.54 -10.47
N GLU A 452 14.43 -22.23 -10.34
CA GLU A 452 15.04 -21.07 -11.01
C GLU A 452 15.17 -21.25 -12.53
N PHE A 453 15.49 -22.45 -13.00
CA PHE A 453 15.82 -22.70 -14.42
C PHE A 453 15.07 -23.89 -14.99
N GLY A 454 15.03 -25.00 -14.28
CA GLY A 454 14.55 -26.28 -14.81
C GLY A 454 13.09 -26.26 -15.27
N ARG A 455 12.21 -25.49 -14.63
CA ARG A 455 10.80 -25.33 -15.00
C ARG A 455 10.68 -24.65 -16.36
N ALA A 456 11.38 -23.52 -16.54
CA ALA A 456 11.42 -22.77 -17.80
C ALA A 456 12.10 -23.56 -18.92
N GLU A 457 13.11 -24.36 -18.59
CA GLU A 457 13.81 -25.23 -19.52
C GLU A 457 13.04 -26.53 -19.85
N GLY A 458 11.88 -26.77 -19.22
CA GLY A 458 11.06 -27.97 -19.43
C GLY A 458 11.72 -29.26 -18.96
N ARG A 459 12.59 -29.20 -17.95
CA ARG A 459 13.29 -30.38 -17.42
C ARG A 459 12.34 -31.27 -16.63
N PRO A 460 12.43 -32.61 -16.77
CA PRO A 460 11.62 -33.53 -15.97
C PRO A 460 12.08 -33.54 -14.50
N VAL A 461 11.12 -33.60 -13.57
CA VAL A 461 11.32 -33.62 -12.11
C VAL A 461 11.47 -35.02 -11.51
N SER A 462 11.15 -36.05 -12.28
CA SER A 462 11.34 -37.46 -11.94
C SER A 462 11.54 -38.29 -13.21
N MET A 463 12.05 -39.52 -13.08
CA MET A 463 12.11 -40.50 -14.18
C MET A 463 10.73 -41.02 -14.59
#